data_AF-A0A345QBS8-F1
#
_entry.id   AF-A0A345QBS8-F1
#
_cell.length_a   1.000
_cell.length_b   1.000
_cell.length_c   1.000
_cell.angle_alpha   90.00
_cell.angle_beta   90.00
_cell.angle_gamma   90.00
#
_symmetry.space_group_name_H-M   'P 1'
#
loop_
_entity.id
_entity.type
_entity.pdbx_description
1 polymer ?
#
loop_
_entity_poly.entity_id
_entity_poly.type
_entity_poly.pdbx_seq_one_letter_code
_entity_poly.pdbx_strand_id
1 'polypeptide(L)'
;MRSNQQSGQFRWDHAASLMPVGGAAQQCPQGALVPDLLHDCDQVAVVYDKGQTPPEITIMQVSGFVHTVLADGIAVAVVACTSGPAPSAENVLLVERSS
;
A
#
# COMPACT_ATOMS: atom_id res chain seq x y z
N MET A 1 -26.05 -27.13 -0.83
CA MET A 1 -26.34 -26.00 -1.73
C MET A 1 -25.16 -25.05 -1.66
N ARG A 2 -24.41 -24.90 -2.75
CA ARG A 2 -23.22 -24.03 -2.81
C ARG A 2 -23.67 -22.65 -3.29
N SER A 3 -23.58 -21.65 -2.42
CA SER A 3 -23.96 -20.28 -2.73
C SER A 3 -22.92 -19.62 -3.62
N ASN A 4 -23.42 -19.20 -4.78
CA ASN A 4 -22.80 -18.47 -5.85
C ASN A 4 -22.37 -17.06 -5.35
N GLN A 5 -21.09 -16.84 -5.05
CA GLN A 5 -20.56 -15.49 -4.84
C GLN A 5 -19.87 -15.02 -6.13
N GLN A 6 -20.49 -14.02 -6.73
CA GLN A 6 -20.07 -13.36 -7.96
C GLN A 6 -18.64 -12.85 -7.84
N SER A 7 -17.75 -13.47 -8.61
CA SER A 7 -16.43 -12.98 -8.96
C SER A 7 -16.56 -11.67 -9.76
N GLY A 8 -16.61 -10.54 -9.06
CA GLY A 8 -16.21 -9.27 -9.64
C GLY A 8 -14.73 -9.37 -10.00
N GLN A 9 -14.42 -9.71 -11.25
CA GLN A 9 -13.06 -9.84 -11.77
C GLN A 9 -12.38 -8.47 -11.72
N PHE A 10 -11.71 -8.17 -10.62
CA PHE A 10 -10.66 -7.17 -10.62
C PHE A 10 -9.62 -7.60 -11.67
N ARG A 11 -9.41 -6.79 -12.71
CA ARG A 11 -8.47 -7.06 -13.82
C ARG A 11 -7.04 -6.85 -13.35
N TRP A 12 -6.57 -7.72 -12.46
CA TRP A 12 -5.20 -7.71 -11.91
C TRP A 12 -4.13 -7.76 -13.01
N ASP A 13 -4.46 -8.37 -14.14
CA ASP A 13 -3.68 -8.40 -15.38
C ASP A 13 -3.39 -7.00 -15.99
N HIS A 14 -4.07 -5.95 -15.51
CA HIS A 14 -3.82 -4.54 -15.86
C HIS A 14 -3.18 -3.73 -14.73
N ALA A 15 -2.88 -4.34 -13.58
CA ALA A 15 -2.14 -3.67 -12.51
C ALA A 15 -0.72 -3.38 -13.01
N ALA A 16 -0.48 -2.14 -13.43
CA ALA A 16 0.85 -1.69 -13.77
C ALA A 16 1.70 -1.69 -12.49
N SER A 17 2.86 -2.32 -12.53
CA SER A 17 3.85 -2.25 -11.46
C SER A 17 4.09 -0.78 -11.10
N LEU A 18 3.95 -0.44 -9.81
CA LEU A 18 4.27 0.91 -9.31
C LEU A 18 5.78 1.10 -9.11
N MET A 19 6.60 0.08 -9.35
CA MET A 19 8.05 0.19 -9.26
C MET A 19 8.59 0.78 -10.57
N PRO A 20 9.28 1.94 -10.55
CA PRO A 20 10.00 2.43 -11.72
C PRO A 20 11.02 1.37 -12.15
N VAL A 21 10.83 0.80 -13.34
CA VAL A 21 11.84 -0.08 -13.94
C VAL A 21 13.05 0.77 -14.32
N GLY A 22 14.09 0.74 -13.49
CA GLY A 22 15.42 1.25 -13.83
C GLY A 22 15.65 2.76 -13.66
N GLY A 23 14.82 3.48 -12.89
CA GLY A 23 15.11 4.87 -12.52
C GLY A 23 16.14 4.93 -11.40
N ALA A 24 17.12 5.84 -11.47
CA ALA A 24 17.98 6.21 -10.33
C ALA A 24 17.13 6.31 -9.07
N ALA A 25 17.60 5.78 -7.93
CA ALA A 25 16.88 5.76 -6.66
C ALA A 25 16.24 7.13 -6.41
N GLN A 26 14.95 7.25 -6.75
CA GLN A 26 14.23 8.49 -6.58
C GLN A 26 14.16 8.69 -5.07
N GLN A 27 14.52 9.89 -4.61
CA GLN A 27 14.41 10.31 -3.21
C GLN A 27 12.94 10.52 -2.82
N CYS A 28 12.09 9.57 -3.19
CA CYS A 28 10.68 9.55 -2.89
C CYS A 28 10.40 8.39 -1.92
N PRO A 29 9.37 8.56 -1.07
CA PRO A 29 8.88 7.46 -0.25
C PRO A 29 8.53 6.24 -1.10
N GLN A 30 8.81 5.05 -0.57
CA GLN A 30 8.50 3.77 -1.22
C GLN A 30 7.63 2.90 -0.33
N GLY A 31 6.61 2.28 -0.90
CA GLY A 31 5.77 1.32 -0.18
C GLY A 31 6.35 -0.10 -0.20
N ALA A 32 6.17 -0.83 0.90
CA ALA A 32 6.45 -2.26 1.01
C ALA A 32 5.30 -2.94 1.78
N LEU A 33 4.99 -4.19 1.41
CA LEU A 33 4.07 -5.02 2.19
C LEU A 33 4.86 -5.76 3.27
N VAL A 34 4.37 -5.68 4.51
CA VAL A 34 4.91 -6.35 5.69
C VAL A 34 3.88 -7.40 6.13
N PRO A 35 4.18 -8.69 6.03
CA PRO A 35 3.25 -9.73 6.47
C PRO A 35 3.00 -9.63 7.99
N ASP A 36 1.74 -9.46 8.41
CA ASP A 36 1.35 -9.66 9.81
C ASP A 36 0.81 -11.08 10.00
N LEU A 37 1.67 -11.95 10.53
CA LEU A 37 1.36 -13.35 10.76
C LEU A 37 0.36 -13.57 11.93
N LEU A 38 0.07 -12.54 12.73
CA LEU A 38 -0.88 -12.64 13.85
C LEU A 38 -2.31 -12.27 13.44
N HIS A 39 -2.48 -11.33 12.52
CA HIS A 39 -3.81 -10.75 12.21
C HIS A 39 -4.34 -11.10 10.82
N ASP A 40 -3.64 -11.96 10.06
CA ASP A 40 -3.99 -12.36 8.69
C ASP A 40 -4.27 -11.15 7.78
N CYS A 41 -3.56 -10.05 8.02
CA CYS A 41 -3.62 -8.84 7.23
C CYS A 41 -2.21 -8.36 6.88
N ASP A 42 -1.95 -8.07 5.61
CA ASP A 42 -0.68 -7.44 5.24
C ASP A 42 -0.69 -5.98 5.70
N GLN A 43 0.37 -5.56 6.39
CA GLN A 43 0.60 -4.17 6.75
C GLN A 43 1.37 -3.46 5.64
N VAL A 44 1.23 -2.15 5.55
CA VAL A 44 2.02 -1.32 4.64
C VAL A 44 3.12 -0.61 5.41
N ALA A 45 4.36 -0.76 4.97
CA ALA A 45 5.48 0.06 5.39
C ALA A 45 5.78 1.12 4.33
N VAL A 46 6.07 2.34 4.77
CA VAL A 46 6.56 3.42 3.92
C VAL A 46 8.00 3.72 4.32
N VAL A 47 8.90 3.46 3.37
CA VAL A 47 10.33 3.67 3.52
C VAL A 47 10.68 5.06 3.02
N TYR A 48 11.32 5.87 3.86
CA TYR A 48 11.79 7.22 3.53
C TYR A 48 13.29 7.39 3.81
N ASP A 49 13.91 8.39 3.19
CA ASP A 49 15.35 8.61 3.30
C ASP A 49 15.75 9.20 4.65
N LYS A 50 16.90 8.77 5.16
CA LYS A 50 17.44 9.26 6.42
C LYS A 50 17.67 10.76 6.42
N GLY A 51 17.25 11.41 7.50
CA GLY A 51 17.36 12.86 7.67
C GLY A 51 16.33 13.67 6.89
N GLN A 52 15.42 13.02 6.13
CA GLN A 52 14.21 13.67 5.64
C GLN A 52 13.14 13.69 6.73
N THR A 53 12.23 14.66 6.64
CA THR A 53 11.03 14.67 7.47
C THR A 53 10.19 13.43 7.13
N PRO A 54 9.69 12.67 8.13
CA PRO A 54 8.79 11.55 7.85
C PRO A 54 7.56 12.04 7.07
N PRO A 55 7.13 11.32 6.02
CA PRO A 55 6.06 11.78 5.16
C PRO A 55 4.70 11.75 5.87
N GLU A 56 3.80 12.66 5.48
CA GLU A 56 2.40 12.59 5.88
C GLU A 56 1.71 11.43 5.16
N ILE A 57 1.08 10.54 5.93
CA ILE A 57 0.34 9.40 5.37
C ILE A 57 -1.13 9.74 5.24
N THR A 58 -1.68 9.55 4.04
CA THR A 58 -3.11 9.65 3.78
C THR A 58 -3.62 8.37 3.14
N ILE A 59 -4.83 7.95 3.50
CA ILE A 59 -5.52 6.83 2.87
C ILE A 59 -6.66 7.38 2.02
N MET A 60 -6.67 7.04 0.74
CA MET A 60 -7.73 7.41 -0.19
C MET A 60 -8.45 6.16 -0.68
N GLN A 61 -9.77 6.08 -0.47
CA GLN A 61 -10.60 5.04 -1.06
C GLN A 61 -10.84 5.36 -2.54
N VAL A 62 -10.49 4.45 -3.43
CA VAL A 62 -10.61 4.65 -4.88
C VAL A 62 -11.83 3.92 -5.45
N SER A 63 -12.11 2.71 -4.97
CA SER A 63 -13.29 1.95 -5.39
C SER A 63 -13.63 0.84 -4.40
N GLY A 64 -14.81 0.89 -3.79
CA GLY A 64 -15.30 -0.17 -2.91
C GLY A 64 -14.29 -0.55 -1.82
N PHE A 65 -13.60 -1.67 -2.03
CA PHE A 65 -12.61 -2.23 -1.10
C PHE A 65 -11.15 -1.86 -1.42
N VAL A 66 -10.92 -1.07 -2.47
CA VAL A 66 -9.59 -0.66 -2.93
C VAL A 66 -9.22 0.70 -2.34
N HIS A 67 -8.11 0.73 -1.62
CA HIS A 67 -7.55 1.89 -0.94
C HIS A 67 -6.15 2.16 -1.48
N THR A 68 -5.79 3.43 -1.61
CA THR A 68 -4.45 3.88 -1.95
C THR A 68 -3.82 4.51 -0.72
N VAL A 69 -2.61 4.08 -0.39
CA VAL A 69 -1.75 4.72 0.60
C VAL A 69 -0.93 5.78 -0.12
N LEU A 70 -1.05 7.02 0.36
CA LEU A 70 -0.27 8.15 -0.13
C LEU A 70 0.73 8.59 0.94
N ALA A 71 1.94 8.92 0.51
CA ALA A 71 2.98 9.56 1.30
C ALA A 71 3.25 10.94 0.68
N ASP A 72 2.94 12.02 1.39
CA ASP A 72 2.98 13.41 0.88
C ASP A 72 2.22 13.59 -0.44
N GLY A 73 1.08 12.90 -0.59
CA GLY A 73 0.27 12.91 -1.81
C GLY A 73 0.81 12.04 -2.96
N ILE A 74 1.92 11.33 -2.77
CA ILE A 74 2.47 10.37 -3.73
C ILE A 74 1.91 8.98 -3.42
N ALA A 75 1.27 8.32 -4.38
CA ALA A 75 0.79 6.96 -4.20
C ALA A 75 1.95 5.96 -4.05
N VAL A 76 2.01 5.28 -2.91
CA VAL A 76 3.10 4.33 -2.56
C VAL A 76 2.63 2.89 -2.44
N ALA A 77 1.34 2.66 -2.19
CA ALA A 77 0.75 1.32 -2.19
C ALA A 77 -0.75 1.37 -2.57
N VAL A 78 -1.24 0.29 -3.16
CA VAL A 78 -2.68 0.06 -3.40
C VAL A 78 -3.05 -1.25 -2.72
N VAL A 79 -4.04 -1.21 -1.84
CA VAL A 79 -4.49 -2.35 -1.03
C VAL A 79 -5.95 -2.63 -1.36
N ALA A 80 -6.25 -3.86 -1.75
CA ALA A 80 -7.62 -4.34 -1.91
C ALA A 80 -8.02 -5.18 -0.69
N CYS A 81 -8.86 -4.62 0.17
CA CYS A 81 -9.32 -5.25 1.41
C CYS A 81 -10.69 -5.90 1.20
N THR A 82 -10.74 -7.04 0.52
CA THR A 82 -12.02 -7.77 0.31
C THR A 82 -12.57 -8.41 1.58
N SER A 83 -11.70 -8.64 2.56
CA SER A 83 -12.01 -9.16 3.89
C SER A 83 -11.01 -8.55 4.88
N GLY A 84 -11.50 -7.86 5.91
CA GLY A 84 -10.67 -7.12 6.87
C GLY A 84 -10.98 -5.62 6.90
N PRO A 85 -10.46 -4.88 7.90
CA PRO A 85 -10.63 -3.44 7.97
C PRO A 85 -9.89 -2.74 6.82
N ALA A 86 -10.39 -1.58 6.41
CA ALA A 86 -9.65 -0.68 5.53
C ALA A 86 -8.32 -0.27 6.20
N PRO A 87 -7.25 -0.05 5.43
CA PRO A 87 -6.00 0.45 5.98
C PRO A 87 -6.24 1.82 6.61
N SER A 88 -5.58 2.08 7.73
CA SER A 88 -5.59 3.39 8.38
C SER A 88 -4.18 3.96 8.43
N ALA A 89 -4.07 5.29 8.39
CA ALA A 89 -2.78 5.97 8.37
C ALA A 89 -1.96 5.66 9.63
N GLU A 90 -2.60 5.49 10.80
CA GLU A 90 -1.90 5.14 12.04
C GLU A 90 -1.26 3.75 12.04
N ASN A 91 -1.71 2.85 11.15
CA ASN A 91 -1.19 1.49 11.04
C ASN A 91 -0.13 1.35 9.94
N VAL A 92 0.24 2.43 9.27
CA VAL A 92 1.33 2.44 8.30
C VAL A 92 2.67 2.59 9.02
N LEU A 93 3.57 1.63 8.83
CA LEU A 93 4.89 1.65 9.45
C LEU A 93 5.83 2.58 8.68
N LEU A 94 6.28 3.66 9.31
CA LEU A 94 7.31 4.52 8.74
C LEU A 94 8.71 3.95 9.03
N VAL A 95 9.50 3.72 7.98
CA VAL A 95 10.83 3.13 8.06
C VAL A 95 11.86 4.09 7.46
N GLU A 96 12.83 4.51 8.26
CA GLU A 96 13.96 5.29 7.76
C GLU A 96 15.01 4.36 7.11
N ARG A 97 15.48 4.68 5.90
CA ARG A 97 16.56 3.93 5.24
C ARG A 97 17.87 4.07 6.01
N SER A 98 18.47 2.96 6.40
CA SER A 98 19.89 2.94 6.81
C SER A 98 20.76 3.17 5.58
N SER A 99 21.42 4.31 5.54
CA SER A 99 22.54 4.63 4.63
C SER A 99 23.72 3.70 4.82
#